data_AF-A0A7Y8CEB3-F1
#
_entry.id   AF-A0A7Y8CEB3-F1
#
_cell.length_a   1.000
_cell.length_b   1.000
_cell.length_c   1.000
_cell.angle_alpha   90.00
_cell.angle_beta   90.00
_cell.angle_gamma   90.00
#
_symmetry.space_group_name_H-M   'P 1'
#
loop_
_entity.id
_entity.type
_entity.pdbx_description
1 polymer ?
#
loop_
_entity_poly.entity_id
_entity_poly.type
_entity_poly.pdbx_seq_one_letter_code
_entity_poly.pdbx_strand_id
1 'polypeptide(L)'
;MSGYAVRNDGQGWRAVNGPEDLLPDEWYTESNPPDPVPLPPTRDELISLSKAKRDALLSIAANRMGPLQDAVDLDEATVEEVAMLKKWKQYRIALNRIEQQPAFPDDIAWPVSPE
;
A
#
# COMPACT_ATOMS: atom_id res chain seq x y z
N MET A 1 6.04 -28.95 32.63
CA MET A 1 6.44 -27.53 32.47
C MET A 1 5.89 -27.13 31.12
N SER A 2 4.87 -26.27 31.08
CA SER A 2 4.22 -25.90 29.82
C SER A 2 5.13 -24.94 29.04
N GLY A 3 5.32 -25.18 27.74
CA GLY A 3 6.09 -24.32 26.84
C GLY A 3 5.35 -24.09 25.54
N TYR A 4 6.06 -23.59 24.53
CA TYR A 4 5.51 -23.27 23.22
C TYR A 4 6.28 -23.99 22.12
N ALA A 5 5.54 -24.52 21.14
CA ALA A 5 6.06 -24.99 19.88
C ALA A 5 5.91 -23.88 18.85
N VAL A 6 7.01 -23.39 18.29
CA VAL A 6 7.05 -22.32 17.30
C VAL A 6 7.32 -22.92 15.95
N ARG A 7 6.52 -22.56 14.94
CA ARG A 7 6.70 -23.05 13.58
C ARG A 7 7.98 -22.48 12.97
N ASN A 8 8.73 -23.31 12.24
CA ASN A 8 9.96 -22.92 11.57
C ASN A 8 9.74 -21.90 10.44
N ASP A 9 8.53 -21.85 9.87
CA ASP A 9 8.12 -20.85 8.89
C ASP A 9 7.84 -19.47 9.51
N GLY A 10 7.88 -19.35 10.85
CA GLY A 10 7.61 -18.12 11.58
C GLY A 10 6.14 -17.71 11.58
N GLN A 11 5.21 -18.54 11.09
CA GLN A 11 3.79 -18.19 10.97
C GLN A 11 2.97 -18.45 12.24
N GLY A 12 3.64 -18.64 13.38
CA GLY A 12 3.01 -18.68 14.68
C GLY A 12 3.50 -19.82 15.56
N TRP A 13 2.75 -20.05 16.61
CA TRP A 13 3.10 -20.95 17.69
C TRP A 13 1.86 -21.54 18.35
N ARG A 14 2.04 -22.64 19.09
CA ARG A 14 1.01 -23.28 19.91
C ARG A 14 1.57 -23.69 21.27
N ALA A 15 0.71 -23.73 22.28
CA ALA A 15 1.08 -24.23 23.60
C ALA A 15 1.28 -25.75 23.58
N VAL A 16 2.33 -26.24 24.25
CA VAL A 16 2.68 -27.66 24.36
C VAL A 16 3.09 -28.00 25.79
N ASN A 17 2.99 -29.27 26.16
CA ASN A 17 3.35 -29.71 27.52
C ASN A 17 4.85 -29.98 27.68
N GLY A 18 5.56 -30.16 26.56
CA GLY A 18 6.98 -30.42 26.51
C GLY A 18 7.47 -30.61 25.06
N PRO A 19 8.79 -30.80 24.85
CA PRO A 19 9.37 -31.00 23.53
C PRO A 19 8.93 -32.31 22.83
N GLU A 20 8.37 -33.27 23.57
CA GLU A 20 7.79 -34.51 23.03
C GLU A 20 6.56 -34.29 22.15
N ASP A 21 5.89 -33.14 22.32
CA ASP A 21 4.70 -32.77 21.56
C ASP A 21 5.05 -32.07 20.23
N LEU A 22 6.33 -31.85 19.90
CA LEU A 22 6.76 -31.08 18.72
C LEU A 22 6.48 -31.81 17.40
N LEU A 23 6.04 -31.05 16.40
CA LEU A 23 6.01 -31.49 15.00
C LEU A 23 7.39 -31.32 14.34
N PRO A 24 7.65 -32.01 13.21
CA PRO A 24 8.93 -31.91 12.50
C PRO A 24 9.31 -30.50 12.03
N ASP A 25 8.33 -29.61 11.84
CA ASP A 25 8.49 -28.22 11.40
C ASP A 25 8.41 -27.21 12.57
N GLU A 26 8.61 -27.66 13.81
CA GLU A 26 8.53 -26.82 15.01
C GLU A 26 9.80 -26.88 15.87
N TRP A 27 10.04 -25.81 16.63
CA TRP A 27 11.06 -25.75 17.68
C TRP A 27 10.44 -25.34 19.02
N TYR A 28 11.03 -25.79 20.12
CA TYR A 28 10.51 -25.57 21.48
C TYR A 28 11.11 -24.32 22.13
N THR A 29 10.26 -23.55 22.82
CA THR A 29 10.69 -22.46 23.69
C THR A 29 9.88 -22.43 24.99
N GLU A 30 10.56 -22.14 26.11
CA GLU A 30 9.91 -21.90 27.41
C GLU A 30 9.55 -20.42 27.61
N SER A 31 10.16 -19.53 26.82
CA SER A 31 9.88 -18.10 26.85
C SER A 31 8.75 -17.72 25.89
N ASN A 32 8.25 -16.48 26.00
CA ASN A 32 7.22 -15.99 25.09
C ASN A 32 7.73 -16.08 23.64
N PRO A 33 7.00 -16.77 22.75
CA PRO A 33 7.41 -16.95 21.36
C PRO A 33 7.40 -15.61 20.60
N PRO A 34 8.17 -15.51 19.51
CA PRO A 34 8.18 -14.32 18.68
C PRO A 34 6.82 -14.08 18.04
N ASP A 35 6.51 -12.83 17.74
CA ASP A 35 5.33 -12.50 16.95
C ASP A 35 5.41 -13.17 15.58
N PRO A 36 4.29 -13.69 15.06
CA PRO A 36 4.28 -14.30 13.74
C PRO A 36 4.76 -13.33 12.67
N VAL A 37 5.59 -13.82 11.75
CA VAL A 37 5.99 -13.05 10.57
C VAL A 37 4.73 -12.77 9.75
N PRO A 38 4.39 -11.49 9.48
CA PRO A 38 3.25 -11.17 8.63
C PRO A 38 3.48 -11.78 7.25
N LEU A 39 2.48 -12.52 6.76
CA LEU A 39 2.50 -13.02 5.41
C LEU A 39 2.58 -11.84 4.43
N PRO A 40 3.39 -11.95 3.35
CA PRO A 40 3.35 -10.96 2.30
C PRO A 40 1.93 -10.88 1.73
N PRO A 41 1.47 -9.67 1.33
CA PRO A 41 0.15 -9.53 0.75
C PRO A 41 -0.02 -10.42 -0.47
N THR A 42 -1.20 -10.99 -0.62
CA THR A 42 -1.61 -11.69 -1.82
C THR A 42 -1.73 -10.71 -3.00
N ARG A 43 -1.72 -11.25 -4.22
CA ARG A 43 -1.88 -10.43 -5.44
C ARG A 43 -3.16 -9.59 -5.43
N ASP A 44 -4.27 -10.17 -4.96
CA ASP A 44 -5.57 -9.46 -4.90
C ASP A 44 -5.58 -8.35 -3.84
N GLU A 45 -4.89 -8.57 -2.72
CA GLU A 45 -4.65 -7.52 -1.72
C GLU A 45 -3.78 -6.40 -2.28
N LEU A 46 -2.71 -6.73 -3.02
CA LEU A 46 -1.88 -5.72 -3.70
C LEU A 46 -2.69 -4.89 -4.70
N ILE A 47 -3.57 -5.52 -5.49
CA ILE A 47 -4.47 -4.81 -6.41
C ILE A 47 -5.38 -3.86 -5.64
N SER A 48 -5.99 -4.34 -4.55
CA SER A 48 -6.93 -3.56 -3.74
C SER A 48 -6.25 -2.37 -3.05
N LEU A 49 -5.08 -2.59 -2.45
CA LEU A 49 -4.25 -1.55 -1.84
C LEU A 49 -3.80 -0.51 -2.87
N SER A 50 -3.39 -0.95 -4.06
CA SER A 50 -2.98 -0.06 -5.14
C SER A 50 -4.13 0.81 -5.64
N LYS A 51 -5.34 0.24 -5.80
CA LYS A 51 -6.54 1.00 -6.16
C LYS A 51 -6.92 2.02 -5.08
N ALA A 52 -6.90 1.62 -3.82
CA ALA A 52 -7.17 2.51 -2.70
C ALA A 52 -6.18 3.70 -2.67
N LYS A 53 -4.88 3.42 -2.86
CA LYS A 53 -3.85 4.47 -2.94
C LYS A 53 -4.08 5.40 -4.13
N ARG A 54 -4.41 4.86 -5.31
CA ARG A 54 -4.75 5.67 -6.50
C ARG A 54 -5.92 6.62 -6.21
N ASP A 55 -6.99 6.09 -5.63
CA ASP A 55 -8.21 6.85 -5.39
C ASP A 55 -7.98 7.95 -4.34
N ALA A 56 -7.17 7.69 -3.31
CA ALA A 56 -6.72 8.71 -2.37
C ALA A 56 -5.92 9.83 -3.07
N LEU A 57 -4.98 9.49 -3.94
CA LEU A 57 -4.19 10.48 -4.70
C LEU A 57 -5.05 11.28 -5.69
N LEU A 58 -6.05 10.65 -6.32
CA LEU A 58 -7.02 11.32 -7.18
C LEU A 58 -7.88 12.33 -6.40
N SER A 59 -8.27 12.00 -5.17
CA SER A 59 -9.00 12.91 -4.27
C SER A 59 -8.15 14.13 -3.90
N ILE A 60 -6.88 13.92 -3.54
CA ILE A 60 -5.94 15.01 -3.27
C ILE A 60 -5.79 15.91 -4.49
N ALA A 61 -5.60 15.33 -5.67
CA ALA A 61 -5.49 16.09 -6.91
C ALA A 61 -6.76 16.90 -7.22
N ALA A 62 -7.95 16.33 -6.99
CA ALA A 62 -9.21 17.06 -7.16
C ALA A 62 -9.30 18.27 -6.23
N ASN A 63 -8.93 18.12 -4.96
CA ASN A 63 -8.92 19.22 -4.00
C ASN A 63 -7.94 20.33 -4.38
N ARG A 64 -6.76 19.99 -4.92
CA ARG A 64 -5.77 20.97 -5.41
C ARG A 64 -6.22 21.67 -6.68
N MET A 65 -6.92 20.95 -7.56
CA MET A 65 -7.44 21.50 -8.80
C MET A 65 -8.63 22.44 -8.61
N GLY A 66 -9.44 22.26 -7.57
CA GLY A 66 -10.65 23.07 -7.35
C GLY A 66 -10.41 24.58 -7.46
N PRO A 67 -9.57 25.18 -6.60
CA PRO A 67 -9.29 26.61 -6.64
C PRO A 67 -8.67 27.08 -7.97
N LEU A 68 -7.81 26.26 -8.58
CA LEU A 68 -7.18 26.58 -9.87
C LEU A 68 -8.20 26.57 -11.02
N GLN A 69 -9.19 25.68 -10.95
CA GLN A 69 -10.26 25.59 -11.92
C GLN A 69 -11.22 26.77 -11.73
N ASP A 70 -11.56 27.13 -10.48
CA ASP A 70 -12.38 28.30 -10.17
C ASP A 70 -11.74 29.59 -10.74
N ALA A 71 -10.42 29.78 -10.55
CA ALA A 71 -9.71 30.93 -11.11
C ALA A 71 -9.74 30.95 -12.64
N VAL A 72 -9.63 29.79 -13.30
CA VAL A 72 -9.75 29.71 -14.76
C VAL A 72 -11.17 29.99 -15.23
N ASP A 73 -12.17 29.46 -14.53
CA ASP A 73 -13.58 29.60 -14.89
C ASP A 73 -14.09 31.03 -14.69
N LEU A 74 -13.47 31.79 -13.79
CA LEU A 74 -13.74 33.22 -13.55
C LEU A 74 -12.87 34.17 -14.39
N ASP A 75 -12.01 33.64 -15.28
CA ASP A 75 -11.02 34.40 -16.04
C ASP A 75 -10.04 35.21 -15.16
N GLU A 76 -9.82 34.77 -13.92
CA GLU A 76 -8.92 35.39 -12.92
C GLU A 76 -7.56 34.68 -12.80
N ALA A 77 -7.40 33.52 -13.44
CA ALA A 77 -6.19 32.70 -13.32
C ALA A 77 -4.94 33.38 -13.87
N THR A 78 -3.89 33.35 -13.06
CA THR A 78 -2.52 33.66 -13.49
C THR A 78 -1.97 32.60 -14.45
N VAL A 79 -0.91 32.96 -15.19
CA VAL A 79 -0.23 32.02 -16.10
C VAL A 79 0.31 30.81 -15.33
N GLU A 80 0.78 31.04 -14.11
CA GLU A 80 1.28 30.03 -13.19
C GLU A 80 0.17 29.05 -12.76
N GLU A 81 -1.01 29.55 -12.42
CA GLU A 81 -2.17 28.71 -12.05
C GLU A 81 -2.66 27.86 -13.22
N VAL A 82 -2.72 28.42 -14.43
CA VAL A 82 -3.06 27.65 -15.64
C VAL A 82 -2.05 26.53 -15.90
N ALA A 83 -0.75 26.84 -15.77
CA ALA A 83 0.30 25.85 -15.91
C ALA A 83 0.22 24.76 -14.82
N MET A 84 -0.09 25.16 -13.58
CA MET A 84 -0.27 24.24 -12.47
C MET A 84 -1.47 23.33 -12.65
N LEU A 85 -2.61 23.87 -13.09
CA LEU A 85 -3.82 23.10 -13.40
C LEU A 85 -3.54 22.05 -14.48
N LYS A 86 -2.75 22.40 -15.50
CA LYS A 86 -2.32 21.45 -16.54
C LYS A 86 -1.49 20.31 -15.95
N LYS A 87 -0.52 20.59 -15.07
CA LYS A 87 0.30 19.57 -14.40
C LYS A 87 -0.58 18.63 -13.56
N TRP A 88 -1.53 19.16 -12.79
CA TRP A 88 -2.48 18.33 -12.03
C TRP A 88 -3.37 17.46 -12.91
N LYS A 89 -3.85 17.97 -14.05
CA LYS A 89 -4.61 17.19 -15.04
C LYS A 89 -3.77 16.03 -15.61
N GLN A 90 -2.50 16.29 -15.96
CA GLN A 90 -1.58 15.25 -16.42
C GLN A 90 -1.30 14.19 -15.34
N TYR A 91 -1.13 14.63 -14.09
CA TYR A 91 -0.96 13.75 -12.94
C TYR A 91 -2.16 12.80 -12.74
N ARG A 92 -3.40 13.32 -12.78
CA ARG A 92 -4.61 12.48 -12.69
C ARG A 92 -4.71 11.47 -13.83
N ILE A 93 -4.33 11.86 -15.05
CA ILE A 93 -4.29 10.95 -16.20
C ILE A 93 -3.29 9.82 -15.95
N ALA A 94 -2.09 10.14 -15.45
CA ALA A 94 -1.07 9.15 -15.12
C ALA A 94 -1.56 8.19 -14.01
N LEU A 95 -2.19 8.71 -12.95
CA LEU A 95 -2.80 7.90 -11.89
C LEU A 95 -3.86 6.93 -12.41
N ASN A 96 -4.71 7.37 -13.34
CA ASN A 96 -5.73 6.50 -13.94
C ASN A 96 -5.16 5.38 -14.82
N ARG A 97 -3.88 5.48 -15.21
CA ARG A 97 -3.20 4.52 -16.08
C ARG A 97 -2.24 3.60 -15.35
N ILE A 98 -2.14 3.65 -14.01
CA ILE A 98 -1.21 2.79 -13.26
C ILE A 98 -1.48 1.30 -13.48
N GLU A 99 -2.74 0.89 -13.68
CA GLU A 99 -3.11 -0.51 -13.93
C GLU A 99 -2.65 -1.00 -15.32
N GLN A 100 -2.24 -0.09 -16.21
CA GLN A 100 -1.72 -0.40 -17.54
C GLN A 100 -0.20 -0.59 -17.53
N GLN A 101 0.46 -0.40 -16.38
CA GLN A 101 1.90 -0.61 -16.27
C GLN A 101 2.22 -2.11 -16.33
N PRO A 102 3.33 -2.50 -16.98
CA PRO A 102 3.69 -3.92 -17.14
C PRO A 102 3.99 -4.62 -15.80
N ALA A 103 4.39 -3.87 -14.78
CA ALA A 103 4.73 -4.38 -13.46
C ALA A 103 3.58 -4.29 -12.44
N PHE A 104 2.36 -3.92 -12.86
CA PHE A 104 1.20 -3.90 -11.97
C PHE A 104 0.77 -5.34 -11.58
N PRO A 105 0.42 -5.61 -10.30
CA PRO A 105 0.38 -4.70 -9.14
C PRO A 105 1.68 -4.72 -8.30
N ASP A 106 2.69 -5.45 -8.73
CA ASP A 106 3.85 -5.85 -7.93
C ASP A 106 4.89 -4.72 -7.77
N ASP A 107 5.15 -3.93 -8.81
CA ASP A 107 6.06 -2.77 -8.79
C ASP A 107 5.48 -1.60 -9.61
N ILE A 108 4.75 -0.71 -8.93
CA ILE A 108 4.05 0.41 -9.57
C ILE A 108 4.94 1.66 -9.55
N ALA A 109 5.26 2.18 -10.73
CA ALA A 109 5.86 3.49 -10.91
C ALA A 109 4.80 4.59 -10.68
N TRP A 110 4.70 5.07 -9.45
CA TRP A 110 3.75 6.13 -9.09
C TRP A 110 4.17 7.47 -9.72
N PRO A 111 3.24 8.21 -10.37
CA PRO A 111 3.57 9.54 -10.86
C PRO A 111 3.93 10.46 -9.68
N VAL A 112 4.79 11.45 -9.94
CA VAL A 112 5.17 12.47 -8.96
C VAL A 112 4.11 13.56 -8.95
N SER A 113 3.60 13.92 -7.77
CA SER A 113 2.64 15.01 -7.63
C SER A 113 3.29 16.34 -8.01
N PRO A 114 2.58 17.24 -8.70
CA PRO A 114 2.98 18.64 -8.79
C PRO A 114 3.04 19.26 -7.38
N GLU A 115 4.06 20.09 -7.11
CA GLU A 115 4.12 20.95 -5.93
C GLU A 115 3.35 22.24 -6.14
#